data_AF-A0A958X1M3-F1
#
_entry.id   AF-A0A958X1M3-F1
#
_cell.length_a   1.000
_cell.length_b   1.000
_cell.length_c   1.000
_cell.angle_alpha   90.00
_cell.angle_beta   90.00
_cell.angle_gamma   90.00
#
_symmetry.space_group_name_H-M   'P 1'
#
loop_
_entity.id
_entity.type
_entity.pdbx_description
1 polymer ?
#
loop_
_entity_poly.entity_id
_entity_poly.type
_entity_poly.pdbx_seq_one_letter_code
_entity_poly.pdbx_strand_id
1 'polypeptide(L)' 'MADIQFPLNETQIALLKLSENLSEEELQDLKRLIIALKAQRLSQLANKVWDEKGWTQETMEVFLKTHMRTPYKTQQVKP' A
#
# COMPACT_ATOMS: atom_id res chain seq x y z
N MET A 1 -18.71 -17.53 17.48
CA MET A 1 -17.79 -17.50 16.32
C MET A 1 -18.47 -16.61 15.30
N ALA A 2 -17.84 -15.50 14.90
CA ALA A 2 -18.50 -14.53 14.01
C ALA A 2 -18.52 -15.09 12.59
N ASP A 3 -19.71 -15.32 12.04
CA ASP A 3 -19.92 -15.66 10.64
C ASP A 3 -19.49 -14.47 9.76
N ILE A 4 -18.32 -14.57 9.13
CA ILE A 4 -17.83 -13.60 8.17
C ILE A 4 -18.56 -13.83 6.84
N GLN A 5 -19.68 -13.13 6.63
CA GLN A 5 -20.36 -13.10 5.33
C GLN A 5 -19.78 -12.01 4.42
N PHE A 6 -18.56 -12.21 3.93
CA PHE A 6 -18.09 -11.50 2.73
C PHE A 6 -17.98 -12.51 1.59
N PRO A 7 -18.74 -12.38 0.48
CA PRO A 7 -18.52 -13.22 -0.68
C PRO A 7 -17.12 -12.91 -1.20
N LEU A 8 -16.21 -13.86 -0.99
CA LEU A 8 -14.84 -13.76 -1.45
C LEU A 8 -14.84 -13.65 -2.97
N ASN A 9 -14.06 -12.73 -3.52
CA ASN A 9 -13.91 -12.68 -4.98
C ASN A 9 -13.03 -13.83 -5.50
N GLU A 10 -13.09 -14.11 -6.79
CA GLU A 10 -12.36 -15.20 -7.43
C GLU A 10 -10.86 -15.21 -7.10
N THR A 11 -10.23 -14.04 -6.99
CA THR A 11 -8.81 -13.93 -6.63
C THR A 11 -8.57 -14.33 -5.17
N GLN A 12 -9.44 -13.92 -4.25
CA GLN A 12 -9.35 -14.30 -2.84
C GLN A 12 -9.55 -15.81 -2.66
N ILE A 13 -10.50 -16.40 -3.40
CA ILE A 13 -10.73 -17.85 -3.39
C ILE A 13 -9.51 -18.60 -3.93
N ALA A 14 -8.93 -18.14 -5.04
CA ALA A 14 -7.73 -18.75 -5.62
C ALA A 14 -6.52 -18.67 -4.67
N LEU A 15 -6.34 -17.54 -3.99
CA LEU A 15 -5.29 -17.39 -2.97
C LEU A 15 -5.50 -18.34 -1.79
N LEU A 16 -6.74 -18.54 -1.35
CA LEU A 16 -7.06 -19.48 -0.27
C LEU A 16 -6.74 -20.93 -0.67
N LYS A 17 -7.13 -21.34 -1.87
CA LYS A 17 -6.81 -22.68 -2.42
C LYS A 17 -5.30 -22.89 -2.53
N LEU A 18 -4.55 -21.86 -2.95
CA LEU A 18 -3.09 -21.91 -3.03
C LEU A 18 -2.43 -22.00 -1.65
N SER A 19 -3.09 -21.48 -0.62
CA SER A 19 -2.56 -21.47 0.75
C SER A 19 -2.85 -22.73 1.56
N GLU A 20 -3.48 -23.74 0.97
CA GLU A 20 -3.74 -25.02 1.65
C GLU A 20 -2.43 -25.72 2.02
N ASN A 21 -2.26 -26.04 3.31
CA ASN A 21 -1.11 -26.75 3.88
C ASN A 21 0.23 -25.98 3.91
N LEU A 22 0.22 -24.65 3.85
CA LEU A 22 1.43 -23.87 4.09
C LEU A 22 1.87 -23.95 5.56
N SER A 23 3.16 -24.13 5.78
CA SER A 23 3.78 -23.84 7.06
C SER A 23 3.72 -22.34 7.37
N GLU A 24 3.96 -21.95 8.64
CA GLU A 24 3.99 -20.53 9.00
C GLU A 24 5.07 -19.77 8.22
N GLU A 25 6.23 -20.39 7.96
CA GLU A 25 7.32 -19.77 7.18
C GLU A 25 6.88 -19.50 5.73
N GLU A 26 6.27 -20.48 5.07
CA GLU A 26 5.80 -20.33 3.70
C GLU A 26 4.65 -19.31 3.59
N LEU A 27 3.80 -19.23 4.63
CA LEU A 27 2.76 -18.20 4.71
C LEU A 27 3.38 -16.79 4.81
N GLN A 28 4.47 -16.62 5.56
CA GLN A 28 5.19 -15.34 5.63
C GLN A 28 5.82 -14.98 4.29
N ASP A 29 6.38 -15.95 3.57
CA ASP A 29 6.93 -15.71 2.24
C ASP A 29 5.85 -15.37 1.21
N LEU A 30 4.70 -16.05 1.25
CA LEU A 30 3.55 -15.70 0.41
C LEU A 30 3.08 -14.25 0.68
N LYS A 31 3.02 -13.82 1.94
CA LYS A 31 2.69 -12.43 2.29
C LYS A 31 3.70 -11.45 1.69
N ARG A 32 4.99 -11.74 1.79
CA ARG A 32 6.06 -10.90 1.23
C ARG A 32 5.94 -10.79 -0.29
N LEU A 33 5.65 -11.88 -0.99
CA LEU A 33 5.45 -11.88 -2.44
C LEU A 33 4.26 -11.00 -2.85
N ILE A 34 3.14 -11.09 -2.14
CA ILE A 34 1.96 -10.26 -2.40
C ILE A 34 2.27 -8.78 -2.15
N ILE A 35 2.99 -8.45 -1.08
CA ILE A 35 3.41 -7.08 -0.77
C ILE A 35 4.34 -6.54 -1.85
N ALA A 36 5.34 -7.33 -2.27
CA ALA A 36 6.28 -6.95 -3.32
C ALA A 36 5.56 -6.67 -4.64
N LEU A 37 4.61 -7.53 -5.03
CA LEU A 37 3.78 -7.34 -6.22
C LEU A 37 2.99 -6.02 -6.15
N LYS A 38 2.37 -5.74 -5.00
CA LYS A 38 1.62 -4.49 -4.81
C LYS A 38 2.52 -3.26 -4.82
N ALA A 39 3.68 -3.33 -4.17
CA ALA A 39 4.66 -2.24 -4.14
C ALA A 39 5.18 -1.94 -5.55
N GLN A 40 5.50 -2.96 -6.35
CA GLN A 40 5.91 -2.77 -7.73
C GLN A 40 4.84 -2.05 -8.57
N ARG A 41 3.56 -2.46 -8.45
CA ARG A 41 2.46 -1.78 -9.14
C ARG A 41 2.28 -0.34 -8.68
N LEU A 42 2.40 -0.08 -7.38
CA LEU A 42 2.33 1.29 -6.84
C LEU A 42 3.45 2.16 -7.40
N SER A 43 4.68 1.67 -7.44
CA SER A 43 5.81 2.39 -8.03
C SER A 43 5.61 2.67 -9.52
N GLN A 44 5.09 1.71 -10.27
CA GLN A 44 4.77 1.91 -11.69
C GLN A 44 3.70 2.97 -11.91
N LEU A 45 2.63 2.96 -11.09
CA LEU A 45 1.59 3.97 -11.14
C LEU A 45 2.11 5.35 -10.74
N ALA A 46 2.96 5.42 -9.71
CA ALA A 46 3.60 6.67 -9.28
C ALA A 46 4.47 7.25 -10.40
N ASN A 47 5.30 6.42 -11.05
CA ASN A 47 6.11 6.83 -12.20
C ASN A 47 5.23 7.30 -13.36
N LYS A 48 4.15 6.57 -13.67
CA LYS A 48 3.23 6.98 -14.73
C LYS A 48 2.61 8.36 -14.45
N VAL A 49 2.16 8.60 -13.21
CA VAL A 49 1.62 9.91 -12.81
C VAL A 49 2.71 10.99 -12.86
N TRP A 50 3.93 10.65 -12.46
CA TRP A 50 5.09 11.54 -12.51
C TRP A 50 5.38 12.00 -13.94
N ASP A 51 5.39 11.06 -14.89
CA ASP A 51 5.60 11.31 -16.31
C ASP A 51 4.43 12.09 -16.94
N GLU A 52 3.18 11.69 -16.67
CA GLU A 52 1.97 12.36 -17.18
C GLU A 52 1.87 13.82 -16.71
N LYS A 53 2.36 14.12 -15.50
CA LYS A 53 2.40 15.48 -14.97
C LYS A 53 3.61 16.27 -15.44
N GLY A 54 4.52 15.66 -16.19
CA GLY A 54 5.77 16.28 -16.63
C GLY A 54 6.64 16.73 -15.47
N TRP A 55 6.54 16.05 -14.33
CA TRP A 55 7.31 16.44 -13.15
C TRP A 55 8.79 16.17 -13.38
N THR A 56 9.60 17.16 -13.06
CA THR A 56 11.05 17.10 -13.20
C THR A 56 11.71 17.21 -11.83
N GLN A 57 13.04 17.13 -11.80
CA GLN A 57 13.79 17.35 -10.57
C GLN A 57 13.52 18.74 -9.96
N GLU A 58 13.24 19.75 -10.79
CA GLU A 58 12.83 21.08 -10.31
C GLU A 58 11.48 21.05 -9.60
N THR A 59 10.53 20.26 -10.10
CA THR A 59 9.24 20.05 -9.41
C THR A 59 9.44 19.40 -8.04
N MET A 60 10.37 18.44 -7.95
CA MET A 60 10.72 17.82 -6.66
C MET A 60 11.28 18.85 -5.68
N GLU A 61 12.17 19.74 -6.13
CA GLU A 61 12.68 20.83 -5.29
C GLU A 61 11.59 21.77 -4.78
N VAL A 62 10.60 22.07 -5.62
CA VAL A 62 9.43 22.88 -5.22
C VAL A 62 8.62 22.14 -4.15
N PHE A 63 8.37 20.84 -4.32
CA PHE A 63 7.66 20.04 -3.32
C PHE A 63 8.41 19.93 -1.99
N LEU A 64 9.74 19.81 -2.02
CA LEU A 64 10.58 19.81 -0.81
C LEU A 64 10.54 21.13 -0.05
N LYS A 65 10.47 22.26 -0.77
CA LYS A 65 10.37 23.60 -0.17
C LYS A 65 8.95 23.90 0.33
N THR A 66 7.94 23.28 -0.27
CA THR A 66 6.54 23.46 0.11
C THR A 66 6.26 22.64 1.37
N HIS A 67 5.77 23.28 2.43
CA HIS A 67 5.37 22.62 3.68
C HIS A 67 4.04 21.88 3.51
N MET A 68 4.04 20.82 2.68
CA MET A 68 2.88 19.98 2.34
C MET A 68 2.47 19.00 3.46
N ARG A 69 3.15 19.04 4.61
CA ARG A 69 2.83 18.17 5.74
C ARG A 69 1.56 18.65 6.42
N THR A 70 0.76 17.71 6.92
CA THR A 70 -0.40 18.02 7.75
C THR A 70 0.05 18.83 8.98
N PRO A 71 -0.46 20.05 9.22
CA PRO A 71 -0.08 20.82 10.40
C PRO A 71 -0.52 20.08 11.66
N TYR A 72 0.43 19.85 12.58
CA TYR A 72 0.13 19.21 13.85
C TYR A 72 -0.78 20.13 14.66
N LYS A 73 -2.00 19.65 14.98
CA LYS A 73 -2.82 20.25 16.03
C LYS A 73 -2.20 19.82 17.36
N THR A 74 -1.39 20.68 17.97
CA THR A 74 -0.95 20.49 19.36
C THR A 74 -2.21 20.36 20.20
N GLN A 75 -2.41 19.19 20.80
CA GLN A 75 -3.54 18.96 21.70
C GLN A 75 -3.39 19.96 22.84
N GLN A 76 -4.30 20.94 22.91
CA GLN A 76 -4.40 21.79 24.08
C GLN A 76 -4.79 20.88 25.24
N VAL A 77 -3.82 20.58 26.10
CA VAL A 77 -4.07 20.00 27.41
C VAL A 77 -4.94 21.02 28.14
N LYS A 78 -6.23 20.75 28.21
CA LYS A 78 -7.20 21.55 28.96
C LYS A 78 -6.86 21.37 30.45
N PRO A 79 -6.80 22.47 31.23
CA PRO A 79 -6.49 22.42 32.66
C PRO A 79 -7.53 21.63 33.45
#